data_AF-A0A2N2ZDQ4-F1
#
_entry.id   AF-A0A2N2ZDQ4-F1
#
_cell.length_a   1.000
_cell.length_b   1.000
_cell.length_c   1.000
_cell.angle_alpha   90.00
_cell.angle_beta   90.00
_cell.angle_gamma   90.00
#
_symmetry.space_group_name_H-M   'P 1'
#
loop_
_entity.id
_entity.type
_entity.pdbx_description
1 polymer ?
#
loop_
_entity_poly.entity_id
_entity_poly.type
_entity_poly.pdbx_seq_one_letter_code
_entity_poly.pdbx_strand_id
1 'polypeptide(L)'
;IKSGKEITITDPRMTRFMMTLEDAVDLVLYAFQNGKNGDLFVQKAPAATLDVLAKSLVNLYKAETKIKVIGTRHGEKLYETLVTREEMGKSIDMGDYFRVPCDSRDLNYDKYFVEGEEEVSKIEDYHSHNTKQLDLEGMEELLLKLDIIKKDLSI
;
A
#
# COMPACT_ATOMS: atom_id res chain seq x y z
N ILE A 1 -6.96 -21.58 7.04
CA ILE A 1 -6.83 -22.40 5.82
C ILE A 1 -6.35 -23.82 6.15
N LYS A 2 -5.07 -24.04 6.48
CA LYS A 2 -4.55 -25.41 6.78
C LYS A 2 -5.31 -26.19 7.86
N SER A 3 -5.90 -25.48 8.82
CA SER A 3 -6.72 -26.07 9.89
C SER A 3 -8.20 -26.32 9.52
N GLY A 4 -8.60 -26.05 8.27
CA GLY A 4 -9.99 -26.18 7.80
C GLY A 4 -10.98 -25.17 8.41
N LYS A 5 -10.50 -24.22 9.23
CA LYS A 5 -11.34 -23.19 9.85
C LYS A 5 -11.66 -22.06 8.89
N GLU A 6 -12.83 -21.47 9.06
CA GLU A 6 -13.30 -20.26 8.37
C GLU A 6 -12.23 -19.15 8.37
N ILE A 7 -12.06 -18.49 7.23
CA ILE A 7 -11.28 -17.26 7.15
C ILE A 7 -12.19 -16.13 7.60
N THR A 8 -11.75 -15.36 8.58
CA THR A 8 -12.48 -14.16 9.00
C THR A 8 -11.90 -12.94 8.32
N ILE A 9 -12.76 -12.11 7.73
CA ILE A 9 -12.40 -10.81 7.17
C ILE A 9 -13.25 -9.72 7.81
N THR A 10 -12.70 -8.52 7.95
CA THR A 10 -13.37 -7.40 8.62
C THR A 10 -14.39 -6.73 7.71
N ASP A 11 -13.95 -5.94 6.75
CA ASP A 11 -14.79 -5.42 5.64
C ASP A 11 -14.18 -5.87 4.30
N PRO A 12 -14.95 -6.58 3.45
CA PRO A 12 -14.46 -7.06 2.16
C PRO A 12 -13.99 -5.94 1.21
N ARG A 13 -14.46 -4.71 1.40
CA ARG A 13 -14.12 -3.54 0.57
C ARG A 13 -12.86 -2.82 1.03
N MET A 14 -12.29 -3.19 2.17
CA MET A 14 -11.03 -2.61 2.63
C MET A 14 -9.93 -2.93 1.62
N THR A 15 -9.14 -1.92 1.25
CA THR A 15 -7.96 -2.10 0.39
C THR A 15 -6.69 -1.91 1.19
N ARG A 16 -5.68 -2.70 0.87
CA ARG A 16 -4.32 -2.56 1.41
C ARG A 16 -3.31 -2.60 0.28
N PHE A 17 -2.23 -1.84 0.43
CA PHE A 17 -1.10 -1.94 -0.47
C PHE A 17 -0.46 -3.32 -0.34
N MET A 18 -0.17 -3.96 -1.46
CA MET A 18 0.44 -5.28 -1.53
C MET A 18 1.91 -5.10 -1.87
N MET A 19 2.77 -5.36 -0.88
CA MET A 19 4.21 -5.20 -0.96
C MET A 19 4.87 -6.42 -0.34
N THR A 20 5.85 -6.99 -1.02
CA THR A 20 6.64 -8.12 -0.51
C THR A 20 7.73 -7.62 0.44
N LEU A 21 8.35 -8.53 1.19
CA LEU A 21 9.50 -8.18 2.02
C LEU A 21 10.69 -7.71 1.15
N GLU A 22 10.87 -8.30 -0.02
CA GLU A 22 11.91 -7.91 -0.97
C GLU A 22 11.69 -6.47 -1.46
N ASP A 23 10.47 -6.12 -1.84
CA ASP A 23 10.11 -4.74 -2.24
C ASP A 23 10.46 -3.72 -1.14
N ALA A 24 10.15 -4.06 0.13
CA ALA A 24 10.46 -3.19 1.27
C ALA A 24 11.97 -3.02 1.49
N VAL A 25 12.77 -4.06 1.24
CA VAL A 25 14.24 -3.98 1.29
C VAL A 25 14.76 -3.12 0.14
N ASP A 26 14.22 -3.29 -1.06
CA ASP A 26 14.57 -2.49 -2.24
C ASP A 26 14.28 -1.01 -2.02
N LEU A 27 13.16 -0.65 -1.40
CA LEU A 27 12.86 0.72 -0.99
C LEU A 27 13.94 1.31 -0.08
N VAL A 28 14.39 0.55 0.93
CA VAL A 28 15.44 1.01 1.85
C VAL A 28 16.77 1.23 1.11
N LEU A 29 17.15 0.29 0.24
CA LEU A 29 18.37 0.40 -0.57
C LEU A 29 18.28 1.57 -1.56
N TYR A 30 17.13 1.78 -2.17
CA TYR A 30 16.89 2.88 -3.09
C TYR A 30 17.01 4.23 -2.39
N ALA A 31 16.37 4.38 -1.23
CA ALA A 31 16.48 5.57 -0.41
C ALA A 31 17.92 5.81 0.07
N PHE A 32 18.65 4.75 0.42
CA PHE A 32 20.06 4.84 0.82
C PHE A 32 20.95 5.39 -0.31
N GLN A 33 20.71 4.98 -1.56
CA GLN A 33 21.52 5.41 -2.70
C GLN A 33 21.14 6.79 -3.26
N ASN A 34 19.85 7.14 -3.22
CA ASN A 34 19.31 8.31 -3.91
C ASN A 34 18.84 9.43 -2.98
N GLY A 35 18.76 9.15 -1.68
CA GLY A 35 18.18 10.06 -0.71
C GLY A 35 19.11 11.20 -0.29
N LYS A 36 18.50 12.36 -0.07
CA LYS A 36 19.11 13.49 0.62
C LYS A 36 18.53 13.60 2.03
N ASN A 37 19.22 14.35 2.89
CA ASN A 37 18.78 14.55 4.26
C ASN A 37 17.34 15.12 4.29
N GLY A 38 16.46 14.43 5.00
CA GLY A 38 15.05 14.80 5.17
C GLY A 38 14.12 14.37 4.03
N ASP A 39 14.63 13.72 2.97
CA ASP A 39 13.74 13.13 1.96
C ASP A 39 12.94 11.96 2.56
N LEU A 40 11.64 11.91 2.28
CA LEU A 40 10.78 10.76 2.49
C LEU A 40 10.61 10.01 1.16
N PHE A 41 10.88 8.70 1.17
CA PHE A 41 10.65 7.85 0.01
C PHE A 41 9.46 6.94 0.23
N VAL A 42 8.63 6.84 -0.80
CA VAL A 42 7.48 5.92 -0.86
C VAL A 42 7.59 5.11 -2.14
N GLN A 43 7.58 3.79 -2.03
CA GLN A 43 7.48 2.91 -3.18
C GLN A 43 6.04 2.85 -3.67
N LYS A 44 5.83 3.01 -4.98
CA LYS A 44 4.53 2.80 -5.61
C LYS A 44 4.21 1.31 -5.55
N ALA A 45 3.02 0.98 -5.03
CA ALA A 45 2.59 -0.40 -4.88
C ALA A 45 1.16 -0.57 -5.38
N PRO A 46 0.82 -1.73 -5.95
CA PRO A 46 -0.57 -2.07 -6.20
C PRO A 46 -1.30 -2.31 -4.86
N ALA A 47 -2.61 -2.35 -4.90
CA ALA A 47 -3.44 -2.70 -3.76
C ALA A 47 -4.43 -3.79 -4.12
N ALA A 48 -4.94 -4.49 -3.11
CA ALA A 48 -6.02 -5.46 -3.28
C ALA A 48 -7.06 -5.27 -2.18
N THR A 49 -8.30 -5.67 -2.47
CA THR A 49 -9.34 -5.77 -1.45
C THR A 49 -9.10 -6.99 -0.55
N LEU A 50 -9.60 -6.95 0.68
CA LEU A 50 -9.56 -8.12 1.57
C LEU A 50 -10.35 -9.30 1.00
N ASP A 51 -11.40 -9.03 0.22
CA ASP A 51 -12.16 -10.07 -0.49
C ASP A 51 -11.32 -10.78 -1.56
N VAL A 52 -10.62 -10.01 -2.41
CA VAL A 52 -9.71 -10.57 -3.42
C VAL A 52 -8.61 -11.39 -2.75
N LEU A 53 -7.94 -10.85 -1.73
CA LEU A 53 -6.89 -11.56 -1.00
C LEU A 53 -7.38 -12.89 -0.40
N ALA A 54 -8.54 -12.87 0.27
CA ALA A 54 -9.10 -14.07 0.90
C ALA A 54 -9.46 -15.13 -0.15
N LYS A 55 -10.09 -14.72 -1.27
CA LYS A 55 -10.45 -15.62 -2.37
C LYS A 55 -9.23 -16.20 -3.07
N SER A 56 -8.22 -15.39 -3.37
CA SER A 56 -6.95 -15.86 -3.96
C SER A 56 -6.27 -16.91 -3.09
N LEU A 57 -6.26 -16.72 -1.76
CA LEU A 57 -5.74 -17.73 -0.84
C LEU A 57 -6.59 -19.01 -0.82
N VAL A 58 -7.92 -18.91 -0.87
CA VAL A 58 -8.80 -20.08 -0.95
C VAL A 58 -8.55 -20.87 -2.24
N ASN A 59 -8.41 -20.17 -3.38
CA ASN A 59 -8.13 -20.75 -4.68
C ASN A 59 -6.78 -21.46 -4.73
N LEU A 60 -5.70 -20.77 -4.35
CA LEU A 60 -4.34 -21.32 -4.38
C LEU A 60 -4.21 -22.59 -3.53
N TYR A 61 -4.83 -22.59 -2.34
CA TYR A 61 -4.80 -23.73 -1.44
C TYR A 61 -5.84 -24.81 -1.77
N LYS A 62 -6.67 -24.60 -2.81
CA LYS A 62 -7.80 -25.46 -3.18
C LYS A 62 -8.66 -25.82 -1.96
N ALA A 63 -8.89 -24.84 -1.09
CA ALA A 63 -9.56 -25.04 0.18
C ALA A 63 -11.07 -24.88 0.03
N GLU A 64 -11.85 -25.70 0.74
CA GLU A 64 -13.32 -25.53 0.81
C GLU A 64 -13.75 -24.57 1.93
N THR A 65 -12.80 -23.79 2.45
CA THR A 65 -13.01 -22.92 3.62
C THR A 65 -13.92 -21.75 3.26
N LYS A 66 -14.93 -21.50 4.10
CA LYS A 66 -15.80 -20.32 3.98
C LYS A 66 -15.12 -19.04 4.46
N ILE A 67 -15.46 -17.93 3.82
CA ILE A 67 -15.07 -16.59 4.24
C ILE A 67 -16.22 -16.00 5.07
N LYS A 68 -15.93 -15.55 6.29
CA LYS A 68 -16.89 -14.95 7.22
C LYS A 68 -16.55 -13.49 7.47
N VAL A 69 -17.51 -12.61 7.21
CA VAL A 69 -17.39 -11.18 7.51
C VAL A 69 -17.71 -10.95 8.99
N ILE A 70 -16.77 -10.35 9.72
CA ILE A 70 -16.92 -10.05 11.16
C ILE A 70 -17.15 -8.57 11.44
N GLY A 71 -17.05 -7.71 10.43
CA GLY A 71 -17.16 -6.27 10.55
C GLY A 71 -15.83 -5.58 10.86
N THR A 72 -15.79 -4.28 10.58
CA THR A 72 -14.65 -3.40 10.82
C THR A 72 -14.33 -3.33 12.32
N ARG A 73 -13.06 -3.56 12.68
CA ARG A 73 -12.60 -3.43 14.06
C ARG A 73 -12.32 -1.97 14.39
N HIS A 74 -12.28 -1.66 15.68
CA HIS A 74 -12.01 -0.31 16.15
C HIS A 74 -10.63 0.18 15.66
N GLY A 75 -10.59 1.38 15.07
CA GLY A 75 -9.37 2.01 14.57
C GLY A 75 -8.93 1.58 13.16
N GLU A 76 -9.61 0.64 12.51
CA GLU A 76 -9.29 0.27 11.13
C GLU A 76 -9.84 1.28 10.12
N LYS A 77 -9.02 1.62 9.12
CA LYS A 77 -9.43 2.45 7.98
C LYS A 77 -9.89 1.59 6.81
N LEU A 78 -10.79 2.14 6.00
CA LEU A 78 -11.23 1.50 4.75
C LEU A 78 -10.07 1.37 3.75
N TYR A 79 -9.24 2.41 3.67
CA TYR A 79 -8.02 2.43 2.87
C TYR A 79 -6.87 3.06 3.65
N GLU A 80 -5.65 2.82 3.20
CA GLU A 80 -4.44 3.39 3.78
C GLU A 80 -3.87 4.44 2.83
N THR A 81 -3.37 5.54 3.36
CA THR A 81 -2.72 6.62 2.61
C THR A 81 -1.20 6.49 2.76
N LEU A 82 -0.46 6.51 1.65
CA LEU A 82 1.01 6.50 1.65
C LEU A 82 1.61 7.88 1.44
N VAL A 83 0.96 8.73 0.64
CA VAL A 83 1.37 10.12 0.41
C VAL A 83 0.14 10.99 0.54
N THR A 84 0.15 11.90 1.49
CA THR A 84 -0.94 12.88 1.66
C THR A 84 -0.93 13.89 0.53
N ARG A 85 -2.03 14.62 0.34
CA ARG A 85 -2.16 15.67 -0.66
C ARG A 85 -1.06 16.72 -0.62
N GLU A 86 -0.66 17.16 0.58
CA GLU A 86 0.43 18.13 0.73
C GLU A 86 1.75 17.54 0.25
N GLU A 87 2.05 16.30 0.66
CA GLU A 87 3.26 15.60 0.24
C GLU A 87 3.25 15.31 -1.26
N MET A 88 2.10 14.96 -1.84
CA MET A 88 1.93 14.75 -3.28
C MET A 88 2.22 16.03 -4.07
N GLY A 89 1.78 17.19 -3.58
CA GLY A 89 2.09 18.49 -4.19
C GLY A 89 3.58 18.81 -4.24
N LYS A 90 4.37 18.26 -3.33
CA LYS A 90 5.84 18.43 -3.27
C LYS A 90 6.61 17.23 -3.84
N SER A 91 5.91 16.13 -4.14
CA SER A 91 6.54 14.88 -4.51
C SER A 91 7.19 14.95 -5.89
N ILE A 92 8.30 14.24 -6.03
CA ILE A 92 9.01 14.05 -7.29
C ILE A 92 8.84 12.58 -7.68
N ASP A 93 8.30 12.36 -8.88
CA ASP A 93 8.18 11.02 -9.46
C ASP A 93 9.56 10.52 -9.91
N MET A 94 10.00 9.40 -9.33
CA MET A 94 11.28 8.75 -9.63
C MET A 94 11.08 7.37 -10.26
N GLY A 95 10.00 7.19 -11.03
CA GLY A 95 9.64 5.91 -11.64
C GLY A 95 8.79 5.09 -10.67
N ASP A 96 9.39 4.08 -10.04
CA ASP A 96 8.69 3.21 -9.08
C ASP A 96 8.58 3.81 -7.67
N TYR A 97 9.12 5.02 -7.47
CA TYR A 97 9.17 5.70 -6.18
C TYR A 97 8.64 7.12 -6.28
N PHE A 98 8.03 7.59 -5.21
CA PHE A 98 7.86 9.01 -4.92
C PHE A 98 8.95 9.44 -3.94
N ARG A 99 9.55 10.60 -4.21
CA ARG A 99 10.43 11.30 -3.28
C ARG A 99 9.77 12.59 -2.84
N VAL A 100 9.45 12.69 -1.55
CA VAL A 100 8.92 13.90 -0.94
C VAL A 100 10.09 14.60 -0.26
N PRO A 101 10.62 15.69 -0.83
CA PRO A 101 11.74 16.39 -0.23
C PRO A 101 11.33 17.04 1.08
N CYS A 102 12.28 17.14 2.02
CA CYS A 102 12.09 17.96 3.19
C CYS A 102 11.82 19.40 2.76
N ASP A 103 10.90 20.04 3.45
CA ASP A 103 10.61 21.44 3.24
C ASP A 103 11.83 22.28 3.64
N SER A 104 12.59 22.76 2.66
CA SER A 104 13.86 23.47 2.82
C SER A 104 13.70 24.93 3.22
N ARG A 105 12.59 25.28 3.89
CA ARG A 105 12.37 26.63 4.42
C ARG A 105 13.22 26.82 5.67
N ASP A 106 14.07 27.85 5.66
CA ASP A 106 14.88 28.35 6.78
C ASP A 106 14.02 28.85 7.98
N LEU A 107 13.13 28.00 8.52
CA LEU A 107 12.16 28.33 9.59
C LEU A 107 11.24 29.52 9.26
N ASN A 108 11.01 29.82 7.98
CA ASN A 108 10.17 30.95 7.59
C ASN A 108 8.66 30.59 7.69
N TYR A 109 8.00 31.18 8.70
CA TYR A 109 6.59 30.98 9.03
C TYR A 109 5.61 31.71 8.10
N ASP A 110 6.07 32.68 7.29
CA ASP A 110 5.19 33.56 6.49
C ASP A 110 4.32 32.79 5.48
N LYS A 111 4.84 31.68 4.95
CA LYS A 111 4.12 30.82 4.00
C LYS A 111 2.99 29.96 4.60
N TYR A 112 2.85 29.91 5.93
CA TYR A 112 1.68 29.29 6.56
C TYR A 112 0.53 30.27 6.80
N PHE A 113 0.79 31.58 6.74
CA PHE A 113 -0.18 32.61 7.17
C PHE A 113 -0.58 33.58 6.06
N VAL A 114 0.21 33.76 4.99
CA VAL A 114 0.01 34.90 4.05
C VAL A 114 -0.32 34.49 2.61
N GLU A 115 0.18 33.36 2.10
CA GLU A 115 -0.07 32.91 0.71
C GLU A 115 -0.35 31.41 0.66
N GLY A 116 -1.55 31.01 0.23
CA GLY A 116 -1.92 29.60 0.01
C GLY A 116 -1.61 29.15 -1.42
N GLU A 117 -1.18 27.91 -1.59
CA GLU A 117 -0.99 27.30 -2.92
C GLU A 117 -2.32 26.71 -3.43
N GLU A 118 -2.97 27.39 -4.38
CA GLU A 118 -4.24 26.92 -4.98
C GLU A 118 -4.11 25.56 -5.68
N GLU A 119 -2.94 25.23 -6.21
CA GLU A 119 -2.69 23.98 -6.94
C GLU A 119 -2.78 22.74 -6.03
N VAL A 120 -2.45 22.86 -4.74
CA VAL A 120 -2.58 21.75 -3.76
C VAL A 120 -4.04 21.34 -3.58
N SER A 121 -5.00 22.23 -3.80
CA SER A 121 -6.43 21.93 -3.62
C SER A 121 -6.99 20.93 -4.64
N LYS A 122 -6.33 20.78 -5.79
CA LYS A 122 -6.74 19.88 -6.89
C LYS A 122 -6.08 18.51 -6.83
N ILE A 123 -5.09 18.34 -5.96
CA ILE A 123 -4.31 17.11 -5.82
C ILE A 123 -5.05 16.17 -4.86
N GLU A 124 -5.07 14.88 -5.18
CA GLU A 124 -5.61 13.85 -4.29
C GLU A 124 -4.47 13.17 -3.51
N ASP A 125 -4.81 12.60 -2.35
CA ASP A 125 -3.91 11.70 -1.63
C ASP A 125 -3.54 10.49 -2.50
N TYR A 126 -2.33 9.97 -2.39
CA TYR A 126 -2.00 8.64 -2.90
C TYR A 126 -2.32 7.58 -1.85
N HIS A 127 -3.33 6.75 -2.12
CA HIS A 127 -3.88 5.80 -1.16
C HIS A 127 -4.31 4.47 -1.82
N SER A 128 -4.58 3.45 -1.01
CA SER A 128 -4.82 2.11 -1.53
C SER A 128 -6.10 1.95 -2.36
N HIS A 129 -7.00 2.94 -2.43
CA HIS A 129 -8.17 2.94 -3.32
C HIS A 129 -7.90 3.47 -4.75
N ASN A 130 -6.92 4.35 -4.94
CA ASN A 130 -6.66 5.01 -6.24
C ASN A 130 -5.37 4.54 -6.92
N THR A 131 -4.64 3.62 -6.30
CA THR A 131 -3.58 2.87 -6.97
C THR A 131 -4.15 1.73 -7.84
N LYS A 132 -3.29 1.07 -8.61
CA LYS A 132 -3.62 -0.15 -9.38
C LYS A 132 -4.22 -1.21 -8.45
N GLN A 133 -5.48 -1.57 -8.68
CA GLN A 133 -6.13 -2.67 -7.97
C GLN A 133 -5.78 -4.02 -8.62
N LEU A 134 -5.34 -4.97 -7.81
CA LEU A 134 -5.17 -6.36 -8.22
C LEU A 134 -6.52 -7.05 -8.24
N ASP A 135 -6.76 -7.80 -9.31
CA ASP A 135 -7.81 -8.80 -9.38
C ASP A 135 -7.32 -10.13 -8.79
N LEU A 136 -8.14 -11.18 -8.91
CA LEU A 136 -7.80 -12.49 -8.37
C LEU A 136 -6.51 -13.04 -8.97
N GLU A 137 -6.33 -12.94 -10.29
CA GLU A 137 -5.16 -13.44 -11.00
C GLU A 137 -3.89 -12.69 -10.56
N GLY A 138 -3.91 -11.36 -10.59
CA GLY A 138 -2.77 -10.55 -10.19
C GLY A 138 -2.40 -10.71 -8.71
N MET A 139 -3.39 -10.94 -7.84
CA MET A 139 -3.14 -11.25 -6.43
C MET A 139 -2.53 -12.65 -6.25
N GLU A 140 -3.01 -13.65 -6.99
CA GLU A 140 -2.44 -15.00 -6.97
C GLU A 140 -0.99 -15.02 -7.48
N GLU A 141 -0.71 -14.31 -8.57
CA GLU A 141 0.66 -14.12 -9.08
C GLU A 141 1.59 -13.48 -8.02
N LEU A 142 1.11 -12.45 -7.32
CA LEU A 142 1.88 -11.81 -6.25
C LEU A 142 2.11 -12.76 -5.07
N LEU A 143 1.09 -13.50 -4.64
CA LEU A 143 1.22 -14.48 -3.55
C LEU A 143 2.22 -15.59 -3.91
N LEU A 144 2.24 -16.04 -5.16
CA LEU A 144 3.18 -17.04 -5.65
C LEU A 144 4.63 -16.54 -5.68
N LYS A 145 4.89 -15.22 -5.61
CA LYS A 145 6.27 -14.74 -5.44
C LYS A 145 6.81 -15.10 -4.06
N LEU A 146 5.96 -15.14 -3.04
CA LEU A 146 6.36 -15.35 -1.64
C LEU A 146 6.80 -16.80 -1.36
N ASP A 147 8.02 -16.97 -0.85
CA ASP A 147 8.57 -18.28 -0.50
C ASP A 147 7.72 -19.05 0.51
N ILE A 148 7.09 -18.35 1.45
CA ILE A 148 6.21 -18.98 2.44
C ILE A 148 5.00 -19.65 1.78
N ILE A 149 4.44 -19.04 0.74
CA ILE A 149 3.28 -19.58 0.01
C ILE A 149 3.73 -20.75 -0.87
N LYS A 150 4.83 -20.59 -1.62
CA LYS A 150 5.42 -21.66 -2.44
C LYS A 150 5.71 -22.91 -1.61
N LYS A 151 6.42 -22.74 -0.48
CA LYS A 151 6.74 -23.82 0.46
C LYS A 151 5.48 -24.51 0.98
N ASP A 152 4.45 -23.75 1.31
CA ASP A 152 3.17 -24.29 1.78
C ASP A 152 2.42 -25.07 0.71
N LEU A 153 2.54 -24.66 -0.56
CA LEU A 153 1.97 -25.35 -1.73
C LEU A 153 2.88 -26.46 -2.27
N SER A 154 4.08 -26.62 -1.72
CA SER A 154 5.09 -27.60 -2.16
C SER A 154 5.52 -27.42 -3.63
N ILE A 155 5.65 -26.16 -4.05
CA ILE A 155 6.13 -25.74 -5.39
C ILE A 155 7.37 -24.85 -5.28
#